data_AF-A0A837G595-F1
#
_entry.id   AF-A0A837G595-F1
#
_cell.length_a   1.000
_cell.length_b   1.000
_cell.length_c   1.000
_cell.angle_alpha   90.00
_cell.angle_beta   90.00
_cell.angle_gamma   90.00
#
_symmetry.space_group_name_H-M   'P 1'
#
loop_
_entity.id
_entity.type
_entity.pdbx_description
1 polymer ?
#
loop_
_entity_poly.entity_id
_entity_poly.type
_entity_poly.pdbx_seq_one_letter_code
_entity_poly.pdbx_strand_id
1 'polypeptide(L)'
;MSTDTSFTIDVNQLIKDIFGGNTHRNDLAVGLYNDVEGLIKVDYYLDHGSIVDISKGNAVSSQSLWEIGVHAKGAGSNITLNVTMPNGSGWAIMAATPSNKENYFKVAHNKNGYKDAKSAHKAAEKDGKHYSTKGIYDEKHNGYNAVISITGESPAACCIVFDN
;
A
#
# COMPACT_ATOMS: atom_id res chain seq x y z
N MET A 1 16.72 7.27 -20.09
CA MET A 1 15.32 7.15 -20.52
C MET A 1 14.50 7.51 -19.29
N SER A 2 13.77 8.63 -19.32
CA SER A 2 12.84 8.95 -18.22
C SER A 2 11.69 7.98 -18.30
N THR A 3 11.48 7.21 -17.25
CA THR A 3 10.24 6.50 -17.02
C THR A 3 9.19 7.58 -16.75
N ASP A 4 8.38 7.88 -17.76
CA ASP A 4 7.07 8.49 -17.57
C ASP A 4 6.20 7.47 -16.84
N THR A 5 6.48 7.24 -15.55
CA THR A 5 5.55 6.55 -14.68
C THR A 5 4.50 7.58 -14.32
N SER A 6 3.53 7.79 -15.21
CA SER A 6 2.34 8.57 -14.89
C SER A 6 1.74 7.92 -13.65
N PHE A 7 1.77 8.61 -12.50
CA PHE A 7 1.26 8.07 -11.25
C PHE A 7 -0.28 8.01 -11.34
N THR A 8 -0.82 6.87 -11.77
CA THR A 8 -2.21 6.70 -12.21
C THR A 8 -3.21 6.41 -11.07
N ILE A 9 -2.99 6.95 -9.88
CA ILE A 9 -3.99 6.88 -8.78
C ILE A 9 -4.37 8.30 -8.39
N ASP A 10 -5.61 8.69 -8.71
CA ASP A 10 -6.19 9.93 -8.22
C ASP A 10 -6.47 9.79 -6.72
N VAL A 11 -5.62 10.41 -5.90
CA VAL A 11 -5.70 10.41 -4.44
C VAL A 11 -7.07 10.86 -3.92
N ASN A 12 -7.64 11.90 -4.52
CA ASN A 12 -8.91 12.46 -4.05
C ASN A 12 -10.06 11.50 -4.38
N GLN A 13 -10.00 10.88 -5.56
CA GLN A 13 -10.98 9.89 -5.97
C GLN A 13 -10.87 8.62 -5.10
N LEU A 14 -9.67 8.12 -4.83
CA LEU A 14 -9.43 6.98 -3.93
C LEU A 14 -10.00 7.21 -2.51
N ILE A 15 -9.71 8.36 -1.91
CA ILE A 15 -10.24 8.72 -0.58
C ILE A 15 -11.76 8.81 -0.62
N LYS A 16 -12.32 9.38 -1.69
CA LYS A 16 -13.77 9.52 -1.86
C LYS A 16 -14.45 8.18 -2.06
N ASP A 17 -13.87 7.27 -2.82
CA ASP A 17 -14.43 5.94 -3.09
C ASP A 17 -14.49 5.10 -1.82
N ILE A 18 -13.43 5.14 -1.02
CA ILE A 18 -13.35 4.39 0.24
C ILE A 18 -14.24 4.99 1.33
N PHE A 19 -14.19 6.30 1.55
CA PHE A 19 -14.79 6.92 2.73
C PHE A 19 -16.12 7.62 2.45
N GLY A 20 -16.48 7.88 1.19
CA GLY A 20 -17.76 8.50 0.82
C GLY A 20 -18.03 9.88 1.46
N GLY A 21 -16.99 10.55 1.98
CA GLY A 21 -17.08 11.79 2.76
C GLY A 21 -17.18 11.59 4.29
N ASN A 22 -17.29 10.36 4.78
CA ASN A 22 -17.22 10.02 6.20
C ASN A 22 -15.77 9.73 6.61
N THR A 23 -14.93 10.77 6.60
CA THR A 23 -13.50 10.64 6.91
C THR A 23 -13.21 11.07 8.34
N HIS A 24 -12.36 10.32 9.03
CA HIS A 24 -11.80 10.69 10.32
C HIS A 24 -10.31 11.06 10.21
N ARG A 25 -9.83 11.75 11.23
CA ARG A 25 -8.41 12.08 11.35
C ARG A 25 -7.58 10.79 11.39
N ASN A 26 -6.49 10.76 10.63
CA ASN A 26 -5.59 9.63 10.46
C ASN A 26 -6.24 8.42 9.77
N ASP A 27 -7.39 8.55 9.12
CA ASP A 27 -7.84 7.49 8.22
C ASP A 27 -6.84 7.26 7.09
N LEU A 28 -6.80 6.03 6.59
CA LEU A 28 -5.87 5.62 5.56
C LEU A 28 -6.61 4.87 4.45
N ALA A 29 -6.57 5.44 3.26
CA ALA A 29 -6.88 4.75 2.02
C ALA A 29 -5.60 4.15 1.44
N VAL A 30 -5.66 2.92 0.94
CA VAL A 30 -4.57 2.30 0.20
C VAL A 30 -5.08 1.86 -1.17
N GLY A 31 -4.43 2.34 -2.22
CA GLY A 31 -4.69 1.93 -3.61
C GLY A 31 -3.48 1.21 -4.17
N LEU A 32 -3.70 0.07 -4.80
CA LEU A 32 -2.67 -0.75 -5.44
C LEU A 32 -3.05 -1.00 -6.90
N TYR A 33 -2.28 -0.42 -7.81
CA TYR A 33 -2.43 -0.62 -9.26
C TYR A 33 -1.44 -1.66 -9.77
N ASN A 34 -1.94 -2.65 -10.51
CA ASN A 34 -1.11 -3.67 -11.13
C ASN A 34 -0.85 -3.33 -12.60
N ASP A 35 0.31 -2.76 -12.91
CA ASP A 35 0.78 -2.52 -14.29
C ASP A 35 1.64 -3.67 -14.83
N VAL A 36 1.86 -4.72 -14.03
CA VAL A 36 2.61 -5.90 -14.43
C VAL A 36 1.80 -6.79 -15.38
N GLU A 37 2.49 -7.43 -16.31
CA GLU A 37 1.93 -8.52 -17.11
C GLU A 37 1.62 -9.74 -16.22
N GLY A 38 0.34 -9.90 -15.90
CA GLY A 38 -0.16 -11.05 -15.15
C GLY A 38 -0.92 -10.66 -13.90
N LEU A 39 -1.17 -11.68 -13.08
CA LEU A 39 -1.99 -11.56 -11.89
C LEU A 39 -1.10 -11.49 -10.65
N ILE A 40 -1.29 -10.45 -9.85
CA ILE A 40 -0.72 -10.36 -8.51
C ILE A 40 -1.75 -10.80 -7.48
N LYS A 41 -1.28 -11.28 -6.33
CA LYS A 41 -2.16 -11.61 -5.19
C LYS A 41 -1.87 -10.70 -4.02
N VAL A 42 -2.90 -10.24 -3.32
CA VAL A 42 -2.81 -9.31 -2.19
C VAL A 42 -3.47 -9.92 -0.96
N ASP A 43 -2.69 -10.20 0.07
CA ASP A 43 -3.19 -10.49 1.42
C ASP A 43 -2.90 -9.29 2.33
N TYR A 44 -3.62 -9.14 3.44
CA TYR A 44 -3.43 -7.99 4.34
C TYR A 44 -3.44 -8.36 5.82
N TYR A 45 -2.71 -7.58 6.61
CA TYR A 45 -2.69 -7.65 8.06
C TYR A 45 -2.97 -6.26 8.64
N LEU A 46 -4.09 -6.14 9.35
CA LEU A 46 -4.44 -4.93 10.07
C LEU A 46 -3.88 -5.02 11.49
N ASP A 47 -2.86 -4.20 11.77
CA ASP A 47 -2.28 -4.10 13.11
C ASP A 47 -3.10 -3.13 13.98
N HIS A 48 -3.57 -2.03 13.41
CA HIS A 48 -4.32 -1.01 14.15
C HIS A 48 -5.34 -0.26 13.28
N GLY A 49 -6.52 0.02 13.85
CA GLY A 49 -7.66 0.61 13.13
C GLY A 49 -8.81 -0.37 12.92
N SER A 50 -9.67 -0.10 11.93
CA SER A 50 -10.74 -1.00 11.48
C SER A 50 -10.96 -0.85 9.97
N ILE A 51 -11.11 -1.97 9.25
CA ILE A 51 -11.43 -1.94 7.82
C ILE A 51 -12.81 -1.33 7.61
N VAL A 52 -12.91 -0.41 6.63
CA VAL A 52 -14.13 0.29 6.26
C VAL A 52 -14.67 -0.23 4.95
N ASP A 53 -13.78 -0.36 3.97
CA ASP A 53 -14.07 -0.89 2.65
C ASP A 53 -12.86 -1.65 2.13
N ILE A 54 -13.12 -2.60 1.22
CA ILE A 54 -12.09 -3.41 0.58
C ILE A 54 -12.60 -3.94 -0.76
N SER A 55 -11.74 -3.85 -1.77
CA SER A 55 -11.96 -4.51 -3.05
C SER A 55 -12.24 -6.00 -2.88
N LYS A 56 -13.19 -6.52 -3.67
CA LYS A 56 -13.60 -7.93 -3.58
C LYS A 56 -12.50 -8.85 -4.12
N GLY A 57 -12.12 -9.83 -3.31
CA GLY A 57 -11.11 -10.81 -3.65
C GLY A 57 -9.68 -10.29 -3.45
N ASN A 58 -8.73 -11.20 -3.64
CA ASN A 58 -7.31 -10.97 -3.38
C ASN A 58 -6.45 -11.08 -4.64
N ALA A 59 -7.06 -11.16 -5.82
CA ALA A 59 -6.38 -11.36 -7.08
C ALA A 59 -6.59 -10.11 -7.94
N VAL A 60 -5.49 -9.42 -8.27
CA VAL A 60 -5.54 -8.16 -9.02
C VAL A 60 -5.03 -8.44 -10.42
N SER A 61 -5.91 -8.30 -11.40
CA SER A 61 -5.56 -8.48 -12.81
C SER A 61 -4.64 -7.36 -13.30
N SER A 62 -3.94 -7.59 -14.40
CA SER A 62 -3.18 -6.52 -15.06
C SER A 62 -4.10 -5.34 -15.42
N GLN A 63 -3.56 -4.12 -15.36
CA GLN A 63 -4.27 -2.86 -15.59
C GLN A 63 -5.50 -2.68 -14.68
N SER A 64 -5.42 -3.16 -13.45
CA SER A 64 -6.53 -3.07 -12.49
C SER A 64 -6.08 -2.48 -11.16
N LEU A 65 -7.00 -1.75 -10.53
CA LEU A 65 -6.84 -1.16 -9.20
C LEU A 65 -7.47 -2.08 -8.14
N TRP A 66 -6.80 -2.20 -7.01
CA TRP A 66 -7.31 -2.82 -5.79
C TRP A 66 -7.18 -1.84 -4.64
N GLU A 67 -8.21 -1.75 -3.81
CA GLU A 67 -8.36 -0.70 -2.81
C GLU A 67 -8.72 -1.27 -1.45
N ILE A 68 -8.24 -0.64 -0.39
CA ILE A 68 -8.61 -0.94 0.99
C ILE A 68 -8.60 0.33 1.85
N GLY A 69 -9.63 0.47 2.68
CA GLY A 69 -9.81 1.59 3.59
C GLY A 69 -9.71 1.19 5.05
N VAL A 70 -9.02 2.00 5.84
CA VAL A 70 -8.87 1.80 7.28
C VAL A 70 -9.29 3.06 8.02
N HIS A 71 -10.28 2.92 8.90
CA HIS A 71 -10.60 3.92 9.92
C HIS A 71 -9.58 3.87 11.03
N ALA A 72 -9.06 5.03 11.43
CA ALA A 72 -8.19 5.13 12.59
C ALA A 72 -8.93 4.80 13.90
N LYS A 73 -8.23 4.14 14.83
CA LYS A 73 -8.75 3.88 16.17
C LYS A 73 -7.84 4.53 17.22
N GLY A 74 -8.25 5.66 17.80
CA GLY A 74 -7.44 6.36 18.78
C GLY A 74 -6.14 6.94 18.18
N ALA A 75 -5.02 6.23 18.32
CA ALA A 75 -3.69 6.73 17.98
C ALA A 75 -3.30 6.66 16.49
N GLY A 76 -4.17 6.17 15.60
CA GLY A 76 -3.88 6.10 14.15
C GLY A 76 -4.47 4.89 13.44
N SER A 77 -3.93 4.58 12.27
CA SER A 77 -4.13 3.32 11.55
C SER A 77 -2.78 2.69 11.13
N ASN A 78 -2.74 1.37 10.98
CA ASN A 78 -1.58 0.62 10.50
C ASN A 78 -2.04 -0.66 9.79
N ILE A 79 -1.73 -0.76 8.49
CA ILE A 79 -2.06 -1.92 7.66
C ILE A 79 -0.83 -2.35 6.86
N THR A 80 -0.64 -3.66 6.72
CA THR A 80 0.38 -4.25 5.84
C THR A 80 -0.27 -5.02 4.71
N LEU A 81 0.20 -4.78 3.48
CA LEU A 81 -0.09 -5.61 2.33
C LEU A 81 1.04 -6.61 2.11
N ASN A 82 0.68 -7.87 1.93
CA ASN A 82 1.53 -8.93 1.41
C ASN A 82 1.17 -9.17 -0.05
N VAL A 83 2.00 -8.67 -0.95
CA VAL A 83 1.80 -8.77 -2.40
C VAL A 83 2.65 -9.90 -2.93
N THR A 84 2.03 -10.90 -3.58
CA THR A 84 2.72 -11.97 -4.28
C THR A 84 2.69 -11.70 -5.78
N MET A 85 3.88 -11.62 -6.37
CA MET A 85 4.08 -11.37 -7.79
C MET A 85 3.91 -12.65 -8.63
N PRO A 86 3.73 -12.56 -9.96
CA PRO A 86 3.52 -13.73 -10.82
C PRO A 86 4.65 -14.78 -10.74
N ASN A 87 5.89 -14.35 -10.51
CA ASN A 87 7.04 -15.26 -10.33
C ASN A 87 7.16 -15.88 -8.92
N GLY A 88 6.21 -15.62 -8.02
CA GLY A 88 6.19 -16.13 -6.65
C GLY A 88 7.02 -15.34 -5.64
N SER A 89 7.77 -14.31 -6.07
CA SER A 89 8.37 -13.35 -5.16
C SER A 89 7.29 -12.49 -4.50
N GLY A 90 7.64 -11.77 -3.43
CA GLY A 90 6.68 -10.92 -2.77
C GLY A 90 7.24 -9.69 -2.10
N TRP A 91 6.32 -8.76 -1.84
CA TRP A 91 6.54 -7.46 -1.25
C TRP A 91 5.66 -7.32 -0.01
N ALA A 92 6.25 -6.80 1.07
CA ALA A 92 5.55 -6.40 2.27
C ALA A 92 5.53 -4.87 2.32
N ILE A 93 4.36 -4.26 2.20
CA ILE A 93 4.20 -2.81 2.22
C ILE A 93 3.31 -2.45 3.41
N MET A 94 3.91 -1.89 4.46
CA MET A 94 3.20 -1.45 5.65
C MET A 94 2.99 0.06 5.59
N ALA A 95 1.75 0.53 5.62
CA ALA A 95 1.40 1.95 5.62
C ALA A 95 0.74 2.32 6.96
N ALA A 96 1.10 3.48 7.50
CA ALA A 96 0.64 3.92 8.81
C ALA A 96 0.42 5.44 8.89
N THR A 97 -0.61 5.80 9.66
CA THR A 97 -1.03 7.17 9.96
C THR A 97 -0.99 7.41 11.47
N PRO A 98 0.19 7.63 12.07
CA PRO A 98 0.32 7.82 13.51
C PRO A 98 -0.21 9.18 13.97
N SER A 99 -0.77 9.25 15.18
CA SER A 99 -1.25 10.51 15.78
C SER A 99 -0.11 11.50 16.03
N ASN A 100 -0.30 12.75 15.57
CA ASN A 100 0.63 13.88 15.71
C ASN A 100 2.05 13.59 15.20
N LYS A 101 2.18 12.65 14.26
CA LYS A 101 3.44 12.30 13.61
C LYS A 101 3.19 12.22 12.12
N GLU A 102 4.27 12.30 11.37
CA GLU A 102 4.22 12.21 9.93
C GLU A 102 3.80 10.80 9.48
N ASN A 103 2.94 10.73 8.46
CA ASN A 103 2.55 9.49 7.81
C ASN A 103 3.76 8.83 7.14
N TYR A 104 3.77 7.51 7.12
CA TYR A 104 4.89 6.77 6.57
C TYR A 104 4.47 5.41 6.06
N PHE A 105 5.33 4.82 5.25
CA PHE A 105 5.30 3.40 4.96
C PHE A 105 6.66 2.75 5.19
N LYS A 106 6.68 1.42 5.20
CA LYS A 106 7.87 0.57 5.23
C LYS A 106 7.72 -0.50 4.15
N VAL A 107 8.83 -0.89 3.54
CA VAL A 107 8.86 -1.85 2.44
C VAL A 107 9.91 -2.93 2.74
N ALA A 108 9.50 -4.20 2.61
CA ALA A 108 10.42 -5.34 2.56
C ALA A 108 10.09 -6.21 1.34
N HIS A 109 11.06 -7.00 0.88
CA HIS A 109 10.86 -7.92 -0.25
C HIS A 109 11.47 -9.31 0.02
N ASN A 110 10.90 -10.34 -0.62
CA ASN A 110 11.35 -11.73 -0.50
C ASN A 110 11.27 -12.46 -1.84
N LYS A 111 12.36 -13.12 -2.25
CA LYS A 111 12.44 -13.90 -3.49
C LYS A 111 11.42 -15.05 -3.59
N ASN A 112 11.00 -15.59 -2.45
CA ASN A 112 10.06 -16.71 -2.35
C ASN A 112 8.69 -16.28 -1.80
N GLY A 113 8.43 -14.97 -1.73
CA GLY A 113 7.23 -14.41 -1.14
C GLY A 113 7.17 -14.55 0.38
N TYR A 114 6.03 -14.16 0.95
CA TYR A 114 5.74 -14.35 2.36
C TYR A 114 4.61 -15.37 2.52
N LYS A 115 4.70 -16.18 3.59
CA LYS A 115 3.69 -17.20 3.89
C LYS A 115 2.30 -16.61 4.10
N ASP A 116 2.23 -15.47 4.78
CA ASP A 116 0.99 -14.78 5.15
C ASP A 116 1.29 -13.30 5.45
N ALA A 117 0.24 -12.47 5.54
CA ALA A 117 0.41 -11.04 5.80
C ALA A 117 1.02 -10.71 7.18
N LYS A 118 0.92 -11.59 8.17
CA LYS A 118 1.55 -11.38 9.48
C LYS A 118 3.07 -11.57 9.41
N SER A 119 3.54 -12.52 8.61
CA SER A 119 4.95 -12.70 8.28
C SER A 119 5.49 -11.51 7.47
N ALA A 120 4.72 -11.00 6.52
CA ALA A 120 5.05 -9.79 5.77
C ALA A 120 5.18 -8.57 6.71
N HIS A 121 4.22 -8.37 7.62
CA HIS A 121 4.26 -7.30 8.62
C HIS A 121 5.53 -7.34 9.48
N LYS A 122 5.90 -8.52 9.99
CA LYS A 122 7.14 -8.71 10.76
C LYS A 122 8.42 -8.41 9.95
N ALA A 123 8.39 -8.59 8.63
CA ALA A 123 9.51 -8.24 7.77
C ALA A 123 9.59 -6.72 7.59
N ALA A 124 8.49 -6.10 7.15
CA ALA A 124 8.42 -4.64 6.96
C ALA A 124 8.74 -3.87 8.25
N GLU A 125 8.36 -4.38 9.44
CA GLU A 125 8.67 -3.73 10.71
C GLU A 125 10.17 -3.53 10.98
N LYS A 126 11.03 -4.39 10.39
CA LYS A 126 12.49 -4.31 10.54
C LYS A 126 13.12 -3.24 9.65
N ASP A 127 12.42 -2.78 8.62
CA ASP A 127 12.92 -1.80 7.68
C ASP A 127 12.68 -0.36 8.15
N GLY A 128 13.40 0.56 7.52
CA GLY A 128 13.32 1.99 7.79
C GLY A 128 11.99 2.59 7.34
N LYS A 129 11.58 3.68 8.00
CA LYS A 129 10.39 4.45 7.60
C LYS A 129 10.69 5.34 6.39
N HIS A 130 9.84 5.23 5.38
CA HIS A 130 9.73 6.20 4.30
C HIS A 130 8.58 7.14 4.63
N TYR A 131 8.92 8.36 5.04
CA TYR A 131 7.95 9.38 5.45
C TYR A 131 7.39 10.13 4.23
N SER A 132 6.16 10.66 4.34
CA SER A 132 5.48 11.38 3.26
C SER A 132 6.32 12.52 2.62
N THR A 133 7.13 13.22 3.40
CA THR A 133 8.00 14.33 2.99
C THR A 133 9.17 13.88 2.13
N LYS A 134 9.51 12.59 2.12
CA LYS A 134 10.53 12.02 1.23
C LYS A 134 9.99 11.83 -0.19
N GLY A 135 8.70 12.04 -0.42
CA GLY A 135 8.07 11.87 -1.73
C GLY A 135 8.02 10.41 -2.17
N ILE A 136 8.18 10.21 -3.48
CA ILE A 136 8.02 8.90 -4.14
C ILE A 136 9.19 7.98 -3.78
N TYR A 137 8.86 6.75 -3.44
CA TYR A 137 9.77 5.60 -3.38
C TYR A 137 9.63 4.82 -4.70
N ASP A 138 10.76 4.46 -5.30
CA ASP A 138 10.84 3.77 -6.58
C ASP A 138 11.99 2.76 -6.50
N GLU A 139 11.68 1.47 -6.40
CA GLU A 139 12.68 0.43 -6.21
C GLU A 139 12.34 -0.86 -6.96
N LYS A 140 13.35 -1.45 -7.61
CA LYS A 140 13.25 -2.67 -8.40
C LYS A 140 13.84 -3.87 -7.68
N HIS A 141 13.00 -4.89 -7.42
CA HIS A 141 13.42 -6.18 -6.85
C HIS A 141 12.74 -7.35 -7.54
N ASN A 142 13.50 -8.46 -7.66
CA ASN A 142 12.98 -9.74 -8.16
C ASN A 142 12.28 -9.66 -9.53
N GLY A 143 12.72 -8.71 -10.37
CA GLY A 143 12.18 -8.51 -11.72
C GLY A 143 10.96 -7.59 -11.82
N TYR A 144 10.56 -6.94 -10.73
CA TYR A 144 9.45 -5.98 -10.71
C TYR A 144 9.85 -4.69 -10.00
N ASN A 145 9.27 -3.58 -10.44
CA ASN A 145 9.39 -2.29 -9.80
C ASN A 145 8.20 -2.04 -8.86
N ALA A 146 8.45 -1.35 -7.75
CA ALA A 146 7.40 -0.85 -6.87
C ALA A 146 7.55 0.67 -6.73
N VAL A 147 6.54 1.42 -7.20
CA VAL A 147 6.45 2.86 -7.04
C VAL A 147 5.41 3.18 -5.98
N ILE A 148 5.84 3.77 -4.86
CA ILE A 148 5.02 3.95 -3.67
C ILE A 148 5.09 5.40 -3.19
N SER A 149 3.94 5.98 -2.86
CA SER A 149 3.87 7.25 -2.13
C SER A 149 2.79 7.22 -1.07
N ILE A 150 2.94 8.07 -0.05
CA ILE A 150 1.90 8.31 0.95
C ILE A 150 1.73 9.81 1.16
N THR A 151 0.48 10.28 1.22
CA THR A 151 0.21 11.69 1.47
C THR A 151 0.49 12.07 2.92
N GLY A 152 0.92 13.31 3.16
CA GLY A 152 1.16 13.83 4.50
C GLY A 152 -0.10 14.31 5.23
N GLU A 153 -1.19 14.51 4.50
CA GLU A 153 -2.46 15.03 5.01
C GLU A 153 -3.35 13.90 5.58
N SER A 154 -4.43 14.27 6.26
CA SER A 154 -5.44 13.36 6.79
C SER A 154 -6.81 13.72 6.23
N PRO A 155 -7.61 12.75 5.73
CA PRO A 155 -7.29 11.34 5.54
C PRO A 155 -6.10 11.15 4.59
N ALA A 156 -5.28 10.13 4.87
CA ALA A 156 -4.10 9.84 4.07
C ALA A 156 -4.44 8.86 2.96
N ALA A 157 -3.68 8.91 1.87
CA ALA A 157 -3.70 7.93 0.81
C ALA A 157 -2.29 7.36 0.63
N CYS A 158 -2.15 6.03 0.70
CA CYS A 158 -0.98 5.30 0.27
C CYS A 158 -1.25 4.70 -1.11
N CYS A 159 -0.47 5.10 -2.10
CA CYS A 159 -0.67 4.72 -3.49
C CYS A 159 0.54 3.88 -3.94
N ILE A 160 0.26 2.68 -4.44
CA ILE A 160 1.24 1.65 -4.78
C ILE A 160 1.02 1.26 -6.24
N VAL A 161 2.07 1.28 -7.05
CA VAL A 161 2.05 0.80 -8.44
C VAL A 161 3.15 -0.26 -8.59
N PHE A 162 2.81 -1.38 -9.21
CA PHE A 162 3.79 -2.37 -9.65
C PHE A 162 3.92 -2.35 -11.16
N ASP A 163 5.16 -2.25 -11.65
CA ASP A 163 5.51 -2.31 -13.08
C ASP A 163 6.74 -3.22 -13.32
N ASN A 164 7.16 -3.39 -14.58
CA ASN A 164 8.22 -4.33 -15.02
C ASN A 164 9.63 -3.73 -15.06
#